data_AF-A1RW00-F1
#
_entry.id   AF-A1RW00-F1
#
_cell.length_a   1.000
_cell.length_b   1.000
_cell.length_c   1.000
_cell.angle_alpha   90.00
_cell.angle_beta   90.00
_cell.angle_gamma   90.00
#
_symmetry.space_group_name_H-M   'P 1'
#
loop_
_entity.id
_entity.type
_entity.pdbx_description
1 polymer ?
#
loop_
_entity_poly.entity_id
_entity_poly.type
_entity_poly.pdbx_seq_one_letter_code
_entity_poly.pdbx_strand_id
1 'polypeptide(L)'
;MSLDEKKLYVQGYGVLVAIRQLARLLSTPAKVGFYISVPDVLEIAESLGVPAMPRNDRQWFFEEVMKAALDMEKLDAFLEELTKLIDERAREVATYVNRYPRAGEYLRWSLERVEELKKRIRETARIYQGFLRLKKEYSQPR
;
A
#
# COMPACT_ATOMS: atom_id res chain seq x y z
N MET A 1 10.62 -8.29 -29.45
CA MET A 1 10.61 -8.30 -27.98
C MET A 1 11.38 -9.51 -27.48
N SER A 2 12.53 -9.28 -26.83
CA SER A 2 13.39 -10.33 -26.28
C SER A 2 12.69 -11.07 -25.12
N LEU A 3 13.19 -12.26 -24.76
CA LEU A 3 12.73 -13.01 -23.58
C LEU A 3 12.87 -12.19 -22.29
N ASP A 4 13.88 -11.33 -22.24
CA ASP A 4 14.22 -10.49 -21.10
C ASP A 4 13.27 -9.27 -21.00
N GLU A 5 12.96 -8.63 -22.13
CA GLU A 5 11.92 -7.58 -22.20
C GLU A 5 10.53 -8.12 -21.82
N LYS A 6 10.22 -9.36 -22.23
CA LYS A 6 8.98 -10.06 -21.83
C LYS A 6 8.91 -10.26 -20.31
N LYS A 7 10.01 -10.68 -19.68
CA LYS A 7 10.06 -10.86 -18.22
C LYS A 7 9.87 -9.55 -17.46
N LEU A 8 10.54 -8.48 -17.91
CA LEU A 8 10.41 -7.16 -17.31
C LEU A 8 8.98 -6.63 -17.42
N TYR A 9 8.35 -6.79 -18.58
CA TYR A 9 6.96 -6.39 -18.82
C TYR A 9 5.98 -7.17 -17.90
N VAL A 10 6.13 -8.48 -17.79
CA VAL A 10 5.28 -9.32 -16.92
C VAL A 10 5.44 -8.94 -15.45
N GLN A 11 6.66 -8.66 -15.00
CA GLN A 11 6.92 -8.24 -13.63
C GLN A 11 6.36 -6.83 -13.34
N GLY A 12 6.54 -5.88 -14.26
CA GLY A 12 5.93 -4.55 -14.14
C GLY A 12 4.40 -4.62 -14.08
N TYR A 13 3.78 -5.46 -14.92
CA TYR A 13 2.35 -5.74 -14.84
C TYR A 13 1.94 -6.34 -13.48
N GLY A 14 2.77 -7.24 -12.92
CA GLY A 14 2.58 -7.79 -11.59
C GLY A 14 2.54 -6.73 -10.48
N VAL A 15 3.42 -5.72 -10.56
CA VAL A 15 3.42 -4.58 -9.62
C VAL A 15 2.12 -3.79 -9.72
N LEU A 16 1.67 -3.45 -10.93
CA LEU A 16 0.42 -2.70 -11.15
C LEU A 16 -0.81 -3.45 -10.63
N VAL A 17 -0.85 -4.78 -10.82
CA VAL A 17 -1.92 -5.63 -10.27
C VAL A 17 -1.90 -5.60 -8.73
N ALA A 18 -0.71 -5.70 -8.12
CA ALA A 18 -0.57 -5.62 -6.67
C ALA A 18 -1.04 -4.26 -6.12
N ILE A 19 -0.64 -3.15 -6.75
CA ILE A 19 -1.08 -1.79 -6.41
C ILE A 19 -2.62 -1.69 -6.45
N ARG A 20 -3.25 -2.12 -7.55
CA ARG A 20 -4.72 -2.07 -7.69
C ARG A 20 -5.43 -2.87 -6.60
N GLN A 21 -4.92 -4.06 -6.27
CA GLN A 21 -5.50 -4.90 -5.23
C GLN A 21 -5.33 -4.27 -3.84
N LEU A 22 -4.18 -3.67 -3.56
CA LEU A 22 -3.93 -2.95 -2.31
C LEU A 22 -4.83 -1.72 -2.22
N ALA A 23 -4.96 -0.92 -3.28
CA ALA A 23 -5.84 0.25 -3.33
C ALA A 23 -7.30 -0.12 -3.03
N ARG A 24 -7.80 -1.21 -3.62
CA ARG A 24 -9.14 -1.75 -3.35
C ARG A 24 -9.30 -2.19 -1.90
N LEU A 25 -8.26 -2.73 -1.28
CA LEU A 25 -8.29 -3.15 0.11
C LEU A 25 -8.35 -1.92 1.03
N LEU A 26 -7.45 -0.95 0.83
CA LEU A 26 -7.39 0.32 1.57
C LEU A 26 -8.69 1.14 1.47
N SER A 27 -9.35 1.10 0.30
CA SER A 27 -10.61 1.83 0.09
C SER A 27 -11.80 1.21 0.84
N THR A 28 -11.67 -0.01 1.37
CA THR A 28 -12.74 -0.76 2.04
C THR A 28 -12.47 -0.87 3.55
N PRO A 29 -13.08 -0.02 4.42
CA PRO A 29 -12.81 -0.01 5.85
C PRO A 29 -12.98 -1.38 6.54
N ALA A 30 -14.00 -2.14 6.13
CA ALA A 30 -14.23 -3.48 6.67
C ALA A 30 -13.13 -4.50 6.34
N LYS A 31 -12.31 -4.26 5.33
CA LYS A 31 -11.16 -5.12 5.00
C LYS A 31 -9.86 -4.69 5.69
N VAL A 32 -9.81 -3.43 6.12
CA VAL A 32 -8.66 -2.83 6.81
C VAL A 32 -8.80 -2.95 8.33
N GLY A 33 -10.03 -2.95 8.82
CA GLY A 33 -10.36 -2.86 10.25
C GLY A 33 -10.67 -1.43 10.70
N PHE A 34 -10.30 -0.42 9.92
CA PHE A 34 -10.62 0.98 10.16
C PHE A 34 -10.62 1.79 8.86
N TYR A 35 -11.03 3.05 8.96
CA TYR A 35 -11.05 3.98 7.83
C TYR A 35 -9.69 4.64 7.65
N ILE A 36 -9.07 4.45 6.48
CA ILE A 36 -7.89 5.21 6.04
C ILE A 36 -8.38 6.39 5.20
N SER A 37 -8.10 7.61 5.64
CA SER A 37 -8.62 8.79 4.98
C SER A 37 -7.80 9.22 3.77
N VAL A 38 -8.41 9.97 2.86
CA VAL A 38 -7.70 10.62 1.74
C VAL A 38 -6.64 11.60 2.26
N PRO A 39 -6.93 12.45 3.27
CA PRO A 39 -5.91 13.29 3.91
C PRO A 39 -4.69 12.52 4.44
N ASP A 40 -4.88 11.39 5.13
CA ASP A 40 -3.73 10.63 5.66
C ASP A 40 -2.79 10.18 4.52
N VAL A 41 -3.37 9.75 3.38
CA VAL A 41 -2.59 9.30 2.22
C VAL A 41 -1.99 10.48 1.44
N LEU A 42 -2.68 11.62 1.39
CA LEU A 42 -2.13 12.86 0.83
C LEU A 42 -0.88 13.31 1.60
N GLU A 43 -0.93 13.27 2.93
CA GLU A 43 0.21 13.66 3.78
C GLU A 43 1.43 12.76 3.54
N ILE A 44 1.23 11.45 3.39
CA ILE A 44 2.30 10.52 3.00
C ILE A 44 2.85 10.90 1.61
N ALA A 45 1.99 11.17 0.64
CA ALA A 45 2.41 11.54 -0.70
C ALA A 45 3.22 12.85 -0.70
N GLU A 46 2.74 13.87 0.00
CA GLU A 46 3.39 15.17 0.14
C GLU A 46 4.76 15.07 0.81
N SER A 47 4.87 14.32 1.91
CA SER A 47 6.15 14.13 2.62
C SER A 47 7.22 13.44 1.76
N LEU A 48 6.79 12.60 0.82
CA LEU A 48 7.67 11.92 -0.13
C LEU A 48 7.84 12.70 -1.44
N GLY A 49 7.17 13.84 -1.62
CA GLY A 49 7.15 14.59 -2.88
C GLY A 49 6.60 13.78 -4.05
N VAL A 50 5.56 12.97 -3.81
CA VAL A 50 4.81 12.22 -4.81
C VAL A 50 3.58 13.04 -5.19
N PRO A 51 3.32 13.30 -6.48
CA PRO A 51 2.15 14.06 -6.90
C PRO A 51 0.87 13.26 -6.58
N ALA A 52 -0.08 13.92 -5.95
CA ALA A 52 -1.37 13.35 -5.60
C ALA A 52 -2.48 14.36 -5.91
N MET A 53 -3.53 13.90 -6.60
CA MET A 53 -4.68 14.74 -6.92
C MET A 53 -5.94 14.13 -6.29
N PRO A 54 -6.55 14.76 -5.28
CA PRO A 54 -7.74 14.23 -4.64
C PRO A 54 -8.91 14.19 -5.62
N ARG A 55 -9.63 13.08 -5.61
CA ARG A 55 -10.85 12.85 -6.40
C ARG A 55 -11.86 12.07 -5.54
N ASN A 56 -13.15 12.16 -5.88
CA ASN A 56 -14.23 11.54 -5.10
C ASN A 56 -14.20 10.01 -5.02
N ASP A 57 -13.34 9.32 -5.77
CA ASP A 57 -13.15 7.87 -5.70
C ASP A 57 -11.88 7.55 -4.90
N ARG A 58 -12.05 7.01 -3.68
CA ARG A 58 -10.96 6.62 -2.77
C ARG A 58 -10.07 5.53 -3.36
N GLN A 59 -10.65 4.54 -4.03
CA GLN A 59 -9.86 3.45 -4.60
C GLN A 59 -8.99 3.99 -5.72
N TRP A 60 -9.59 4.77 -6.63
CA TRP A 60 -8.85 5.42 -7.70
C TRP A 60 -7.73 6.30 -7.14
N PHE A 61 -8.04 7.14 -6.15
CA PHE A 61 -7.06 8.02 -5.51
C PHE A 61 -5.87 7.24 -4.93
N PHE A 62 -6.10 6.19 -4.14
CA PHE A 62 -5.04 5.37 -3.59
C PHE A 62 -4.22 4.65 -4.68
N GLU A 63 -4.88 4.15 -5.72
CA GLU A 63 -4.22 3.49 -6.86
C GLU A 63 -3.28 4.47 -7.59
N GLU A 64 -3.74 5.68 -7.89
CA GLU A 64 -2.95 6.68 -8.64
C GLU A 64 -1.77 7.21 -7.83
N VAL A 65 -1.93 7.45 -6.53
CA VAL A 65 -0.80 7.87 -5.68
C VAL A 65 0.29 6.79 -5.64
N MET A 66 -0.10 5.52 -5.50
CA MET A 66 0.87 4.42 -5.52
C MET A 66 1.53 4.22 -6.90
N LYS A 67 0.81 4.45 -8.00
CA LYS A 67 1.41 4.45 -9.35
C LYS A 67 2.39 5.61 -9.53
N ALA A 68 2.04 6.80 -9.07
CA ALA A 68 2.96 7.94 -9.09
C ALA A 68 4.23 7.64 -8.24
N ALA A 69 4.06 7.03 -7.06
CA ALA A 69 5.19 6.57 -6.26
C ALA A 69 6.03 5.51 -6.98
N LEU A 70 5.40 4.58 -7.71
CA LEU A 70 6.09 3.60 -8.55
C LEU A 70 6.92 4.28 -9.66
N ASP A 71 6.34 5.22 -10.39
CA ASP A 71 6.99 5.92 -11.50
C ASP A 71 8.19 6.75 -11.02
N MET A 72 8.14 7.25 -9.79
CA MET A 72 9.21 8.00 -9.12
C MET A 72 10.21 7.12 -8.35
N GLU A 73 10.08 5.79 -8.44
CA GLU A 73 10.86 4.80 -7.67
C GLU A 73 10.76 4.93 -6.14
N LYS A 74 9.70 5.57 -5.63
CA LYS A 74 9.43 5.82 -4.21
C LYS A 74 8.40 4.88 -3.57
N LEU A 75 7.93 3.86 -4.30
CA LEU A 75 6.87 2.97 -3.81
C LEU A 75 7.23 2.27 -2.48
N ASP A 76 8.49 1.85 -2.26
CA ASP A 76 8.88 1.26 -0.96
C ASP A 76 8.73 2.24 0.20
N ALA A 77 9.23 3.47 0.03
CA ALA A 77 9.12 4.51 1.04
C ALA A 77 7.65 4.83 1.34
N PHE A 78 6.82 4.90 0.30
CA PHE A 78 5.37 5.08 0.45
C PHE A 78 4.72 3.93 1.25
N LEU A 79 5.06 2.69 0.94
CA LEU A 79 4.53 1.51 1.65
C LEU A 79 5.01 1.44 3.11
N GLU A 80 6.22 1.94 3.40
CA GLU A 80 6.74 2.06 4.76
C GLU A 80 5.95 3.08 5.58
N GLU A 81 5.76 4.29 5.06
CA GLU A 81 4.96 5.33 5.72
C GLU A 81 3.50 4.91 5.90
N LEU A 82 2.92 4.24 4.90
CA LEU A 82 1.59 3.64 5.02
C LEU A 82 1.51 2.61 6.15
N THR A 83 2.56 1.80 6.33
CA THR A 83 2.64 0.83 7.43
C THR A 83 2.71 1.53 8.78
N LYS A 84 3.48 2.63 8.90
CA LYS A 84 3.57 3.44 10.13
C LYS A 84 2.21 4.02 10.51
N LEU A 85 1.49 4.61 9.55
CA LEU A 85 0.12 5.10 9.74
C LEU A 85 -0.81 3.97 10.25
N ILE A 86 -0.74 2.80 9.63
CA ILE A 86 -1.56 1.64 10.03
C ILE A 86 -1.24 1.19 11.45
N ASP A 87 0.04 1.17 11.83
CA ASP A 87 0.47 0.80 13.18
C ASP A 87 0.07 1.83 14.24
N GLU A 88 0.01 3.12 13.88
CA GLU A 88 -0.55 4.18 14.73
C GLU A 88 -2.04 3.97 14.96
N ARG A 89 -2.83 3.79 13.89
CA ARG A 89 -4.26 3.52 14.00
C ARG A 89 -4.56 2.23 14.76
N ALA A 90 -3.77 1.17 14.54
CA ALA A 90 -3.92 -0.09 15.26
C ALA A 90 -3.65 0.08 16.76
N ARG A 91 -2.64 0.87 17.14
CA ARG A 91 -2.38 1.22 18.55
C ARG A 91 -3.57 1.97 19.16
N GLU A 92 -4.14 2.95 18.46
CA GLU A 92 -5.36 3.64 18.89
C GLU A 92 -6.51 2.64 19.14
N VAL A 93 -6.79 1.76 18.17
CA VAL A 93 -7.82 0.71 18.31
C VAL A 93 -7.56 -0.21 19.51
N ALA A 94 -6.31 -0.65 19.70
CA ALA A 94 -5.94 -1.53 20.80
C ALA A 94 -6.20 -0.92 22.18
N THR A 95 -6.01 0.40 22.34
CA THR A 95 -6.35 1.09 23.61
C THR A 95 -7.84 1.02 23.93
N TYR A 96 -8.70 0.99 22.91
CA TYR A 96 -10.15 0.91 23.09
C TYR A 96 -10.64 -0.51 23.41
N VAL A 97 -9.92 -1.56 23.00
CA VAL A 97 -10.28 -2.96 23.28
C VAL A 97 -10.46 -3.20 24.78
N ASN A 98 -9.52 -2.68 25.59
CA ASN A 98 -9.55 -2.85 27.04
C ASN A 98 -10.55 -1.92 27.72
N ARG A 99 -10.84 -0.76 27.12
CA ARG A 99 -11.74 0.26 27.68
C ARG A 99 -13.21 -0.05 27.45
N TYR A 100 -13.54 -0.77 26.37
CA TYR A 100 -14.92 -1.06 25.96
C TYR A 100 -15.14 -2.56 25.73
N PRO A 101 -15.30 -3.37 26.79
CA PRO A 101 -15.38 -4.83 26.69
C PRO A 101 -16.55 -5.32 25.82
N ARG A 102 -17.67 -4.58 25.76
CA ARG A 102 -18.80 -4.87 24.86
C ARG A 102 -18.48 -4.69 23.37
N ALA A 103 -17.54 -3.81 23.04
CA ALA A 103 -17.04 -3.63 21.68
C ALA A 103 -15.77 -4.47 21.40
N GLY A 104 -15.26 -5.18 22.41
CA GLY A 104 -13.97 -5.86 22.36
C GLY A 104 -13.87 -6.91 21.24
N GLU A 105 -14.96 -7.60 20.90
CA GLU A 105 -14.97 -8.55 19.79
C GLU A 105 -14.79 -7.86 18.43
N TYR A 106 -15.53 -6.77 18.18
CA TYR A 106 -15.39 -5.98 16.96
C TYR A 106 -14.00 -5.32 16.84
N LEU A 107 -13.47 -4.81 17.95
CA LEU A 107 -12.15 -4.18 17.98
C LEU A 107 -11.03 -5.22 17.79
N ARG A 108 -11.16 -6.43 18.35
CA ARG A 108 -10.24 -7.54 18.05
C ARG A 108 -10.30 -7.95 16.58
N TRP A 109 -11.48 -8.10 16.02
CA TRP A 109 -11.65 -8.37 14.59
C TRP A 109 -10.99 -7.28 13.72
N SER A 110 -11.08 -6.02 14.13
CA SER A 110 -10.43 -4.91 13.43
C SER A 110 -8.91 -5.03 13.45
N LEU A 111 -8.32 -5.42 14.58
CA LEU A 111 -6.88 -5.66 14.71
C LEU A 111 -6.41 -6.88 13.88
N GLU A 112 -7.22 -7.92 13.74
CA GLU A 112 -6.90 -9.05 12.85
C GLU A 112 -6.79 -8.62 11.38
N ARG A 113 -7.69 -7.72 10.95
CA ARG A 113 -7.66 -7.15 9.57
C ARG A 113 -6.43 -6.30 9.31
N VAL A 114 -5.92 -5.62 10.33
CA VAL A 114 -4.65 -4.89 10.23
C VAL A 114 -3.50 -5.81 9.86
N GLU A 115 -3.40 -6.98 10.48
CA GLU A 115 -2.32 -7.93 10.20
C GLU A 115 -2.42 -8.51 8.78
N GLU A 116 -3.63 -8.77 8.30
CA GLU A 116 -3.88 -9.15 6.90
C GLU A 116 -3.45 -8.05 5.91
N LEU A 117 -3.81 -6.80 6.20
CA LEU A 117 -3.40 -5.64 5.40
C LEU A 117 -1.88 -5.48 5.37
N LYS A 118 -1.20 -5.55 6.53
CA LYS A 118 0.27 -5.47 6.62
C LYS A 118 0.95 -6.60 5.85
N LYS A 119 0.36 -7.81 5.84
CA LYS A 119 0.83 -8.89 4.98
C LYS A 119 0.74 -8.52 3.50
N ARG A 120 -0.36 -7.89 3.07
CA ARG A 120 -0.55 -7.47 1.68
C ARG A 120 0.37 -6.33 1.25
N ILE A 121 0.65 -5.39 2.15
CA ILE A 121 1.65 -4.33 1.94
C ILE A 121 3.04 -4.95 1.73
N ARG A 122 3.46 -5.86 2.61
CA ARG A 122 4.74 -6.57 2.49
C ARG A 122 4.86 -7.38 1.21
N GLU A 123 3.78 -8.02 0.77
CA GLU A 123 3.75 -8.74 -0.51
C GLU A 123 3.93 -7.80 -1.70
N THR A 124 3.25 -6.65 -1.68
CA THR A 124 3.38 -5.60 -2.72
C THR A 124 4.81 -5.08 -2.78
N ALA A 125 5.42 -4.79 -1.63
CA ALA A 125 6.82 -4.37 -1.56
C ALA A 125 7.77 -5.43 -2.13
N ARG A 126 7.57 -6.72 -1.80
CA ARG A 126 8.39 -7.82 -2.36
C ARG A 126 8.29 -7.92 -3.87
N ILE A 127 7.09 -7.78 -4.44
CA ILE A 127 6.87 -7.80 -5.89
C ILE A 127 7.60 -6.62 -6.54
N TYR A 128 7.51 -5.43 -5.94
CA TYR A 128 8.19 -4.23 -6.42
C TYR A 128 9.73 -4.35 -6.36
N GLN A 129 10.29 -4.87 -5.26
CA GLN A 129 11.73 -5.14 -5.16
C GLN A 129 12.24 -6.12 -6.21
N GLY A 130 11.45 -7.16 -6.51
CA GLY A 130 11.74 -8.09 -7.61
C GLY A 130 11.79 -7.37 -8.96
N PHE A 131 10.82 -6.49 -9.22
CA PHE A 131 10.81 -5.65 -10.41
C PHE A 131 12.02 -4.72 -10.49
N LEU A 132 12.40 -4.03 -9.41
CA LEU A 132 13.57 -3.15 -9.37
C LEU A 132 14.87 -3.89 -9.62
N ARG A 133 15.04 -5.09 -9.04
CA ARG A 133 16.23 -5.93 -9.29
C ARG A 133 16.35 -6.26 -10.77
N LEU A 134 15.27 -6.73 -11.39
CA LEU A 134 15.24 -7.03 -12.82
C LEU A 134 15.50 -5.78 -13.67
N LYS A 135 14.86 -4.64 -13.34
CA LYS A 135 15.09 -3.37 -14.04
C LYS A 135 16.56 -2.99 -14.03
N LYS A 136 17.26 -3.15 -12.89
CA LYS A 136 18.71 -2.89 -12.77
C LYS A 136 19.55 -3.86 -13.59
N GLU A 137 19.26 -5.15 -13.52
CA GLU A 137 19.96 -6.20 -14.29
C GLU A 137 19.90 -5.94 -15.80
N TYR A 138 18.77 -5.41 -16.30
CA TYR A 138 18.60 -5.11 -17.73
C TYR A 138 19.07 -3.71 -18.15
N SER A 139 19.29 -2.80 -17.20
CA SER A 139 19.75 -1.42 -17.49
C SER A 139 21.27 -1.29 -17.53
N GLN A 140 22.02 -2.32 -17.11
CA GLN A 140 23.48 -2.34 -17.26
C GLN A 140 23.86 -2.81 -18.67
N PRO A 141 24.63 -2.02 -19.45
CA PRO A 141 25.11 -2.46 -20.75
C PRO A 141 26.07 -3.65 -20.58
N ARG A 142 25.89 -4.69 -21.40
CA ARG A 142 26.85 -5.80 -21.52
C ARG A 142 28.14 -5.33 -22.18
#